data_AF-E9HH39-F1
#
_entry.id   AF-E9HH39-F1
#
_cell.length_a   1.000
_cell.length_b   1.000
_cell.length_c   1.000
_cell.angle_alpha   90.00
_cell.angle_beta   90.00
_cell.angle_gamma   90.00
#
_symmetry.space_group_name_H-M   'P 1'
#
loop_
_entity.id
_entity.type
_entity.pdbx_description
1 polymer ?
#
loop_
_entity_poly.entity_id
_entity_poly.type
_entity_poly.pdbx_seq_one_letter_code
_entity_poly.pdbx_strand_id
1 'polypeptide(L)'
;MQVIDVLLICLAAANAFYVPASTFVRASAHDSAVIKSDRLGGNFAYSTVEGHAYAVVNPVVQRVLISVRVSHHAVPTPYFGYPAYGYAGYPYGSFVAPAAVDAKAGQPNIRKGEERF
;
A
#
# COMPACT_ATOMS: atom_id res chain seq x y z
N MET A 1 16.91 -34.05 -21.77
CA MET A 1 16.51 -32.80 -22.47
C MET A 1 15.34 -32.13 -21.73
N GLN A 2 14.19 -32.79 -21.52
CA GLN A 2 13.00 -32.19 -20.91
C GLN A 2 13.16 -31.47 -19.55
N VAL A 3 14.00 -31.93 -18.62
CA VAL A 3 14.14 -31.30 -17.29
C VAL A 3 14.84 -29.93 -17.35
N ILE A 4 15.82 -29.80 -18.23
CA ILE A 4 16.55 -28.53 -18.43
C ILE A 4 15.62 -27.51 -19.10
N ASP A 5 14.79 -27.96 -20.05
CA ASP A 5 13.81 -27.12 -20.72
C ASP A 5 12.77 -26.57 -19.72
N VAL A 6 12.28 -27.43 -18.81
CA VAL A 6 11.34 -27.01 -17.75
C VAL A 6 11.98 -26.03 -16.77
N LEU A 7 13.24 -26.24 -16.39
CA LEU A 7 13.97 -25.32 -15.52
C LEU A 7 14.13 -23.94 -16.18
N LEU A 8 14.50 -23.90 -17.47
CA LEU A 8 14.67 -22.66 -18.22
C LEU A 8 13.34 -21.90 -18.36
N ILE A 9 12.23 -22.61 -18.60
CA ILE A 9 10.90 -22.01 -18.66
C ILE A 9 10.49 -21.43 -17.29
N CYS A 10 10.69 -22.16 -16.20
CA CYS A 10 10.40 -21.67 -14.85
C CYS A 10 11.24 -20.44 -14.49
N LEU A 11 12.52 -20.44 -14.86
CA LEU A 11 13.41 -19.31 -14.61
C LEU A 11 12.99 -18.08 -15.44
N ALA A 12 12.64 -18.25 -16.71
CA ALA A 12 12.14 -17.16 -17.53
C ALA A 12 10.83 -16.57 -16.98
N ALA A 13 9.90 -17.42 -16.56
CA ALA A 13 8.62 -17.00 -15.98
C ALA A 13 8.80 -16.23 -14.66
N ALA A 14 9.72 -16.66 -13.78
CA ALA A 14 9.99 -15.99 -12.52
C ALA A 14 10.57 -14.57 -12.70
N ASN A 15 11.39 -14.35 -13.74
CA ASN A 15 11.99 -13.05 -14.02
C ASN A 15 11.00 -12.06 -14.68
N ALA A 16 9.99 -12.55 -15.40
CA ALA A 16 8.99 -11.72 -16.08
C ALA A 16 8.15 -10.86 -15.13
N PHE A 17 8.01 -11.27 -13.87
CA PHE A 17 7.26 -10.52 -12.84
C PHE A 17 8.13 -9.55 -12.03
N TYR A 18 9.46 -9.69 -12.08
CA TYR A 18 10.39 -8.89 -11.28
C TYR A 18 11.01 -7.72 -12.06
N VAL A 19 11.17 -7.88 -13.39
CA VAL A 19 11.69 -6.81 -14.25
C VAL A 19 10.49 -6.03 -14.80
N PRO A 20 10.25 -4.79 -14.34
CA PRO A 20 9.18 -3.97 -14.91
C PRO A 20 9.44 -3.74 -16.40
N ALA A 21 8.40 -3.87 -17.21
CA ALA A 21 8.49 -3.62 -18.64
C ALA A 21 8.92 -2.17 -18.89
N SER A 22 9.86 -1.98 -19.81
CA SER A 22 10.25 -0.66 -20.27
C SER A 22 9.10 -0.03 -21.07
N THR A 23 8.87 1.26 -20.87
CA THR A 23 7.81 1.99 -21.57
C THR A 23 8.39 3.17 -22.33
N PHE A 24 7.91 3.39 -23.55
CA PHE A 24 8.23 4.59 -24.32
C PHE A 24 7.32 5.74 -23.89
N VAL A 25 7.92 6.87 -23.57
CA VAL A 25 7.20 8.11 -23.25
C VAL A 25 7.64 9.24 -24.18
N ARG A 26 6.77 10.23 -24.37
CA ARG A 26 7.13 11.45 -25.12
C ARG A 26 8.24 12.20 -24.40
N ALA A 27 9.28 12.58 -25.13
CA ALA A 27 10.40 13.37 -24.63
C ALA A 27 10.39 14.74 -25.32
N SER A 28 9.44 15.59 -24.94
CA SER A 28 9.20 16.89 -25.60
C SER A 28 10.41 17.82 -25.60
N ALA A 29 11.28 17.71 -24.59
CA ALA A 29 12.54 18.46 -24.50
C ALA A 29 13.52 18.15 -25.64
N HIS A 30 13.33 17.06 -26.36
CA HIS A 30 14.16 16.63 -27.50
C HIS A 30 13.40 16.66 -28.83
N ASP A 31 12.15 17.14 -28.84
CA ASP A 31 11.43 17.34 -30.08
C ASP A 31 12.13 18.42 -30.91
N SER A 32 12.13 18.23 -32.22
CA SER A 32 12.68 19.20 -33.17
C SER A 32 11.69 19.47 -34.27
N ALA A 33 11.75 20.68 -34.84
CA ALA A 33 10.97 21.03 -36.02
C ALA A 33 11.83 21.88 -36.95
N VAL A 34 11.69 21.62 -38.26
CA VAL A 34 12.34 22.42 -39.31
C VAL A 34 11.26 23.08 -40.13
N ILE A 35 11.34 24.41 -40.21
CA ILE A 35 10.45 25.24 -41.03
C ILE A 35 11.24 25.73 -42.24
N LYS A 36 10.70 25.50 -43.43
CA LYS A 36 11.27 25.97 -44.69
C LYS A 36 10.29 26.92 -45.37
N SER A 37 10.83 27.98 -45.96
CA SER A 37 10.10 28.91 -46.81
C SER A 37 10.74 28.96 -48.18
N ASP A 38 9.93 28.93 -49.23
CA ASP A 38 10.36 29.02 -50.62
C ASP A 38 9.49 30.03 -51.41
N ARG A 39 9.96 30.44 -52.58
CA ARG A 39 9.23 31.28 -53.53
C ARG A 39 8.75 30.44 -54.70
N LEU A 40 7.45 30.17 -54.74
CA LEU A 40 6.84 29.41 -55.82
C LEU A 40 5.94 30.34 -56.64
N GLY A 41 6.32 30.61 -57.89
CA GLY A 41 5.50 31.38 -58.83
C GLY A 41 5.16 32.81 -58.39
N GLY A 42 6.02 33.44 -57.58
CA GLY A 42 5.79 34.79 -57.04
C GLY A 42 5.11 34.83 -55.66
N ASN A 43 4.64 33.69 -55.13
CA ASN A 43 4.06 33.60 -53.79
C ASN A 43 5.04 32.97 -52.78
N PHE A 44 4.79 33.13 -51.48
CA PHE A 44 5.54 32.41 -50.43
C PHE A 44 4.91 31.03 -50.20
N ALA A 45 5.73 29.98 -50.26
CA ALA A 45 5.35 28.63 -49.88
C ALA A 45 6.08 28.23 -48.60
N TYR A 46 5.41 27.52 -47.71
CA TYR A 46 5.97 27.06 -46.44
C TYR A 46 5.83 25.55 -46.30
N SER A 47 6.82 24.91 -45.68
CA SER A 47 6.80 23.50 -45.35
C SER A 47 7.39 23.27 -43.96
N THR A 48 6.82 22.33 -43.22
CA THR A 48 7.23 21.97 -41.87
C THR A 48 7.52 20.48 -41.79
N VAL A 49 8.60 20.12 -41.12
CA VAL A 49 8.92 18.73 -40.77
C VAL A 49 9.11 18.67 -39.26
N GLU A 50 8.34 17.81 -38.59
CA GLU A 50 8.39 17.61 -37.15
C GLU A 50 9.08 16.28 -36.81
N GLY A 51 10.04 16.34 -35.90
CA GLY A 51 10.78 15.21 -35.36
C GLY A 51 10.39 14.96 -33.91
N HIS A 52 9.41 14.08 -33.70
CA HIS A 52 8.92 13.68 -32.38
C HIS A 52 9.88 12.71 -31.68
N ALA A 53 10.40 13.08 -30.51
CA ALA A 53 11.34 12.29 -29.74
C ALA A 53 10.67 11.46 -28.64
N TYR A 54 11.12 10.21 -28.49
CA TYR A 54 10.65 9.31 -27.44
C TYR A 54 11.82 8.87 -26.58
N ALA A 55 11.59 8.77 -25.28
CA ALA A 55 12.55 8.24 -24.33
C ALA A 55 12.06 6.92 -23.75
N VAL A 56 13.00 6.04 -23.41
CA VAL A 56 12.72 4.80 -22.69
C VAL A 56 12.74 5.10 -21.20
N VAL A 57 11.65 4.77 -20.52
CA VAL A 57 11.57 4.79 -19.06
C VAL A 57 11.64 3.35 -18.56
N ASN A 58 12.66 3.08 -17.74
CA ASN A 58 12.83 1.83 -17.02
C ASN A 58 12.50 2.07 -15.55
N PRO A 59 11.38 1.53 -15.03
CA PRO A 59 11.03 1.72 -13.62
C PRO A 59 12.06 1.02 -12.73
N VAL A 60 12.46 1.67 -11.65
CA VAL A 60 13.27 1.04 -10.60
C VAL A 60 12.32 0.55 -9.51
N VAL A 61 12.20 -0.77 -9.35
CA VAL A 61 11.40 -1.38 -8.29
C VAL A 61 12.34 -1.78 -7.15
N GLN A 62 12.13 -1.19 -5.97
CA GLN A 62 12.89 -1.53 -4.76
C GLN A 62 11.93 -1.98 -3.66
N ARG A 63 12.22 -3.13 -3.05
CA ARG A 63 11.53 -3.58 -1.84
C ARG A 63 12.07 -2.80 -0.64
N VAL A 64 11.21 -2.06 0.04
CA VAL A 64 11.53 -1.38 1.30
C VAL A 64 10.84 -2.10 2.45
N LEU A 65 11.61 -2.60 3.42
CA LEU A 65 11.09 -3.20 4.65
C LEU A 65 11.03 -2.13 5.73
N ILE A 66 9.84 -1.79 6.21
CA ILE A 66 9.64 -0.88 7.34
C ILE A 66 9.07 -1.65 8.53
N SER A 67 9.64 -1.46 9.72
CA SER A 67 9.12 -2.05 10.95
C SER A 67 7.91 -1.28 11.44
N VAL A 68 6.81 -1.97 11.73
CA VAL A 68 5.65 -1.39 12.41
C VAL A 68 5.77 -1.64 13.91
N ARG A 69 5.69 -0.57 14.72
CA ARG A 69 5.67 -0.66 16.19
C ARG A 69 4.25 -0.46 16.70
N VAL A 70 3.84 -1.29 17.66
CA VAL A 70 2.59 -1.13 18.41
C VAL A 70 2.93 -0.99 19.89
N SER A 71 2.34 0.01 20.55
CA SER A 71 2.43 0.18 22.01
C SER A 71 1.15 -0.35 22.66
N HIS A 72 1.30 -1.18 23.68
CA HIS A 72 0.20 -1.60 24.55
C HIS A 72 0.35 -0.97 25.93
N HIS A 73 -0.77 -0.62 26.55
CA HIS A 73 -0.81 -0.20 27.96
C HIS A 73 -1.56 -1.26 28.76
N ALA A 74 -0.93 -1.76 29.82
CA ALA A 74 -1.60 -2.66 30.75
C ALA A 74 -2.60 -1.84 31.60
N VAL A 75 -3.83 -2.32 31.69
CA VAL A 75 -4.79 -1.85 32.68
C VAL A 75 -4.61 -2.72 33.92
N PRO A 76 -4.45 -2.15 35.12
CA PRO A 76 -4.36 -2.92 36.36
C PRO A 76 -5.60 -3.80 36.53
N THR A 77 -5.40 -5.07 36.87
CA THR A 77 -6.50 -5.95 37.25
C THR A 77 -7.08 -5.48 38.59
N PRO A 78 -8.41 -5.32 38.73
CA PRO A 78 -8.99 -4.99 40.02
C PRO A 78 -8.75 -6.14 40.99
N TYR A 79 -8.12 -5.85 42.13
CA TYR A 79 -8.02 -6.78 43.24
C TYR A 79 -9.39 -6.87 43.92
N PHE A 80 -10.09 -7.98 43.72
CA PHE A 80 -11.30 -8.28 44.48
C PHE A 80 -10.88 -8.92 45.81
N GLY A 81 -10.87 -8.11 46.88
CA GLY A 81 -10.76 -8.61 48.24
C GLY A 81 -12.06 -9.33 48.62
N TYR A 82 -12.06 -10.65 48.60
CA TYR A 82 -13.15 -11.43 49.18
C TYR A 82 -13.00 -11.45 50.71
N PRO A 83 -14.04 -11.07 51.49
CA PRO A 83 -13.98 -11.23 52.93
C PRO A 83 -13.90 -12.72 53.28
N ALA A 84 -12.85 -13.08 54.03
CA ALA A 84 -12.67 -14.41 54.57
C ALA A 84 -13.69 -14.68 55.68
N TYR A 85 -14.86 -15.25 55.32
CA TYR A 85 -15.69 -15.96 56.30
C TYR A 85 -15.13 -17.37 56.43
N GLY A 86 -14.46 -17.61 57.56
CA GLY A 86 -13.91 -18.91 57.90
C GLY A 86 -15.02 -19.96 58.03
N TYR A 87 -14.85 -21.06 57.30
CA TYR A 87 -15.40 -22.35 57.66
C TYR A 87 -14.28 -23.38 57.53
N ALA A 88 -13.93 -24.00 58.65
CA ALA A 88 -12.91 -25.03 58.71
C ALA A 88 -13.38 -26.26 57.91
N GLY A 89 -12.58 -26.70 56.93
CA GLY A 89 -12.63 -28.11 56.51
C GLY A 89 -12.68 -28.49 55.03
N TYR A 90 -12.44 -27.62 54.04
CA TYR A 90 -12.41 -28.06 52.63
C TYR A 90 -11.15 -27.63 51.86
N PRO A 91 -10.50 -28.56 51.12
CA PRO A 91 -9.27 -28.29 50.39
C PRO A 91 -9.52 -27.37 49.18
N TYR A 92 -8.49 -26.58 48.89
CA TYR A 92 -8.34 -25.61 47.81
C TYR A 92 -9.01 -26.00 46.48
N GLY A 93 -9.80 -25.08 45.91
CA GLY A 93 -10.04 -25.00 44.47
C GLY A 93 -11.47 -24.73 44.02
N SER A 94 -11.97 -23.50 44.20
CA SER A 94 -13.08 -23.00 43.36
C SER A 94 -13.12 -21.47 43.33
N PHE A 95 -12.73 -20.89 42.20
CA PHE A 95 -13.19 -19.56 41.83
C PHE A 95 -14.35 -19.72 40.86
N VAL A 96 -15.57 -19.43 41.33
CA VAL A 96 -16.73 -19.24 40.46
C VAL A 96 -16.61 -17.83 39.87
N ALA A 97 -16.53 -17.74 38.55
CA ALA A 97 -16.57 -16.47 37.83
C ALA A 97 -17.98 -15.86 37.94
N PRO A 98 -18.15 -14.64 38.50
CA PRO A 98 -19.40 -13.92 38.32
C PRO A 98 -19.50 -13.44 36.87
N ALA A 99 -20.71 -13.55 36.30
CA ALA A 99 -21.01 -13.22 34.92
C ALA A 99 -20.46 -11.84 34.53
N ALA A 100 -19.70 -11.79 33.42
CA ALA A 100 -19.30 -10.54 32.80
C ALA A 100 -20.58 -9.75 32.45
N VAL A 101 -20.84 -8.67 33.20
CA VAL A 101 -21.79 -7.66 32.78
C VAL A 101 -21.29 -7.09 31.45
N ASP A 102 -22.18 -7.15 30.46
CA ASP A 102 -21.93 -6.81 29.07
C ASP A 102 -21.29 -5.41 28.97
N ALA A 103 -20.12 -5.33 28.34
CA ALA A 103 -19.33 -4.10 28.18
C ALA A 103 -20.03 -3.02 27.32
N LYS A 104 -21.29 -3.27 26.94
CA LYS A 104 -22.15 -2.39 26.15
C LYS A 104 -22.81 -1.26 26.96
N ALA A 105 -22.76 -1.29 28.30
CA ALA A 105 -23.39 -0.27 29.15
C ALA A 105 -22.67 1.09 29.17
N GLY A 106 -21.48 1.20 28.56
CA GLY A 106 -20.68 2.44 28.53
C GLY A 106 -20.35 2.98 27.13
N GLN A 107 -20.97 2.45 26.06
CA GLN A 107 -20.76 3.00 24.72
C GLN A 107 -21.39 4.41 24.62
N PRO A 108 -20.63 5.48 24.33
CA PRO A 108 -21.22 6.79 24.08
C PRO A 108 -22.11 6.72 22.83
N ASN A 109 -23.38 7.12 22.99
CA ASN A 109 -24.32 7.24 21.89
C ASN A 109 -23.88 8.38 20.95
N ILE A 110 -23.41 8.02 19.76
CA ILE A 110 -23.00 8.94 18.71
C ILE A 110 -24.26 9.66 18.18
N ARG A 111 -24.37 10.99 18.31
CA ARG A 111 -25.36 11.77 17.57
C ARG A 111 -24.72 12.48 16.38
N LYS A 112 -25.37 12.28 15.23
CA LYS A 112 -25.13 12.82 13.90
C LYS A 112 -25.81 14.22 13.80
N GLY A 113 -25.16 15.22 13.20
CA GLY A 113 -25.70 16.56 12.89
C GLY A 113 -24.80 17.69 13.44
N GLU A 114 -24.08 18.44 12.60
CA GLU A 114 -24.54 19.64 11.87
C GLU A 114 -24.84 20.82 12.83
N GLU A 115 -23.94 21.81 12.90
CA GLU A 115 -24.20 23.20 12.50
C GLU A 115 -22.96 24.09 12.63
N ARG A 116 -22.93 25.08 11.74
CA ARG A 116 -21.95 26.15 11.58
C ARG A 116 -21.97 27.08 12.80
N PHE A 117 -20.86 27.77 13.08
CA PHE A 117 -20.68 29.23 13.03
C PHE A 117 -19.27 29.56 13.53
#